data_AF-A0A2L2Z5X0-F1
#
_entry.id   AF-A0A2L2Z5X0-F1
#
_cell.length_a   1.000
_cell.length_b   1.000
_cell.length_c   1.000
_cell.angle_alpha   90.00
_cell.angle_beta   90.00
_cell.angle_gamma   90.00
#
_symmetry.space_group_name_H-M   'P 1'
#
loop_
_entity.id
_entity.type
_entity.pdbx_description
1 polymer ?
#
loop_
_entity_poly.entity_id
_entity_poly.type
_entity_poly.pdbx_seq_one_letter_code
_entity_poly.pdbx_strand_id
1 'polypeptide(L)' 'EQVKLLHLVSRILARQLPGVPIYPALGNHESAKINSFPQPEVKGKFSIQWLHEEVTKAWGKWLPADALKPL' A
#
# COMPACT_ATOMS: atom_id res chain seq x y z
N GLU A 1 -1.47 -1.41 13.43
CA GLU A 1 -2.71 -2.13 13.09
C GLU A 1 -3.01 -2.05 11.59
N GLN A 2 -3.02 -0.85 11.01
CA GLN A 2 -3.25 -0.63 9.56
C GLN A 2 -2.42 -1.55 8.64
N VAL A 3 -1.11 -1.64 8.82
CA VAL A 3 -0.24 -2.55 8.04
C VAL A 3 -0.70 -4.02 8.15
N LYS A 4 -1.12 -4.47 9.34
CA LYS A 4 -1.59 -5.85 9.52
C LYS A 4 -2.87 -6.10 8.71
N LEU A 5 -3.79 -5.14 8.71
CA LEU A 5 -5.04 -5.22 7.94
C LEU A 5 -4.77 -5.19 6.43
N LEU A 6 -3.89 -4.29 5.96
CA LEU A 6 -3.44 -4.21 4.57
C LEU A 6 -2.97 -5.59 4.06
N HIS A 7 -2.06 -6.24 4.79
CA HIS A 7 -1.55 -7.56 4.40
C HIS A 7 -2.60 -8.65 4.53
N LEU A 8 -3.44 -8.63 5.57
CA LEU A 8 -4.49 -9.63 5.77
C LEU A 8 -5.50 -9.60 4.62
N VAL A 9 -6.06 -8.43 4.32
CA VAL A 9 -7.03 -8.25 3.23
C VAL A 9 -6.39 -8.59 1.89
N SER A 10 -5.15 -8.16 1.64
CA SER A 10 -4.45 -8.47 0.39
C SER A 10 -4.18 -9.97 0.19
N ARG A 11 -4.01 -10.73 1.28
CA ARG A 11 -3.91 -12.21 1.22
C ARG A 11 -5.26 -12.86 0.96
N ILE A 12 -6.33 -12.37 1.61
CA ILE A 12 -7.70 -12.86 1.37
C ILE A 12 -8.08 -12.65 -0.09
N LEU A 13 -7.91 -11.45 -0.63
CA LEU A 13 -8.22 -11.13 -2.02
C LEU A 13 -7.45 -12.01 -3.01
N ALA A 14 -6.14 -12.18 -2.81
CA ALA A 14 -5.33 -13.05 -3.66
C ALA A 14 -5.77 -14.53 -3.62
N ARG A 15 -6.30 -14.99 -2.48
CA ARG A 15 -6.82 -16.36 -2.33
C ARG A 15 -8.20 -16.52 -2.98
N GLN A 16 -9.07 -15.52 -2.86
CA GLN A 16 -10.45 -15.59 -3.34
C GLN A 16 -10.59 -15.28 -4.83
N LEU A 17 -9.65 -14.53 -5.40
CA LEU A 17 -9.68 -14.07 -6.80
C LEU A 17 -8.42 -14.55 -7.56
N PRO A 18 -8.17 -15.87 -7.65
CA PRO A 18 -6.99 -16.38 -8.34
C PRO A 18 -7.04 -16.03 -9.84
N GLY A 19 -5.94 -15.47 -10.37
CA GLY A 19 -5.82 -15.11 -11.78
C GLY A 19 -6.61 -13.86 -12.21
N VAL A 20 -7.39 -13.25 -11.32
CA VAL A 20 -8.09 -11.99 -11.59
C VAL A 20 -7.15 -10.82 -11.30
N PRO A 21 -6.96 -9.88 -12.25
CA PRO A 21 -6.21 -8.66 -11.98
C PRO A 21 -6.87 -7.80 -10.90
N ILE A 22 -6.07 -7.30 -9.95
CA ILE A 22 -6.53 -6.42 -8.88
C ILE A 22 -5.71 -5.13 -8.94
N TYR A 23 -6.39 -3.99 -9.08
CA TYR A 23 -5.77 -2.66 -9.17
C TYR A 23 -6.19 -1.81 -7.96
N PRO A 24 -5.49 -1.94 -6.82
CA PRO A 24 -5.83 -1.22 -5.60
C PRO A 24 -5.45 0.26 -5.67
N ALA A 25 -6.16 1.08 -4.90
CA ALA A 25 -5.85 2.48 -4.66
C ALA A 25 -5.75 2.74 -3.15
N LEU A 26 -4.86 3.65 -2.74
CA LEU A 26 -4.78 4.10 -1.36
C LEU A 26 -6.00 4.95 -1.01
N GLY A 27 -6.68 4.60 0.08
CA GLY A 27 -7.69 5.45 0.68
C GLY A 27 -7.09 6.38 1.74
N ASN A 28 -7.97 7.11 2.44
CA ASN A 28 -7.58 8.08 3.46
C ASN A 28 -7.42 7.48 4.88
N HIS A 29 -7.78 6.20 5.08
CA HIS A 29 -7.73 5.50 6.36
C HIS A 29 -6.49 4.59 6.50
N GLU A 30 -5.70 4.46 5.44
CA GLU A 30 -4.55 3.55 5.35
C GLU A 30 -3.34 4.07 6.11
N SER A 31 -3.23 5.39 6.31
CA SER A 31 -2.20 6.00 7.15
C SER A 31 -2.49 5.81 8.64
N ALA A 32 -1.43 5.82 9.47
CA ALA A 32 -1.56 5.64 10.92
C ALA A 32 -2.41 6.73 11.60
N LYS A 33 -2.44 7.93 11.03
CA LYS A 33 -3.42 8.98 11.34
C LYS A 33 -4.26 9.23 10.10
N ILE A 34 -5.58 9.23 10.24
CA ILE A 34 -6.51 9.44 9.13
C ILE A 34 -6.15 10.73 8.37
N ASN A 35 -6.22 10.69 7.03
CA ASN A 35 -5.88 11.79 6.11
C ASN A 35 -4.42 12.27 6.15
N SER A 36 -3.52 11.58 6.87
CA SER A 36 -2.13 12.02 7.02
C SER A 36 -1.23 11.41 5.94
N PHE A 37 -1.20 12.09 4.79
CA PHE A 37 -0.33 11.77 3.65
C PHE A 37 0.60 12.96 3.35
N PRO A 38 1.71 13.10 4.11
CA PRO A 38 2.77 14.06 3.83
C PRO A 38 3.23 14.04 2.37
N GLN A 39 3.52 15.22 1.82
CA GLN A 39 4.08 15.34 0.47
C GLN A 39 5.51 14.74 0.40
N PRO A 40 6.00 14.34 -0.80
CA PRO A 40 7.30 13.69 -0.95
C PRO A 40 8.49 14.49 -0.40
N GLU A 41 8.38 15.82 -0.30
CA GLU A 41 9.42 16.70 0.26
C GLU A 41 9.60 16.50 1.77
N VAL A 42 8.61 15.95 2.47
CA VAL A 42 8.69 15.64 3.91
C VAL A 42 9.47 14.33 4.10
N LYS A 43 10.69 14.44 4.65
CA LYS A 43 11.60 13.30 4.84
C LYS A 43 11.68 12.82 6.30
N GLY A 44 12.30 11.65 6.48
CA GLY A 44 12.58 11.07 7.80
C GLY A 44 11.33 10.58 8.52
N LYS A 45 11.31 10.71 9.85
CA LYS A 45 10.27 10.12 10.73
C LYS A 45 8.84 10.64 10.48
N PHE A 46 8.70 11.75 9.78
CA PHE A 46 7.40 12.36 9.44
C PHE A 46 6.95 12.03 8.02
N SER A 47 7.74 11.29 7.25
CA SER A 47 7.37 10.85 5.91
C SER A 47 6.33 9.73 5.96
N ILE A 48 5.62 9.52 4.84
CA ILE A 48 4.69 8.41 4.63
C ILE A 48 5.34 7.20 3.96
N GLN A 49 6.67 7.23 3.77
CA GLN A 49 7.41 6.22 3.03
C GLN A 49 7.18 4.79 3.59
N TRP A 50 7.06 4.66 4.91
CA TRP A 50 6.77 3.38 5.56
C TRP A 50 5.49 2.71 5.02
N LEU A 51 4.46 3.48 4.67
CA LEU A 51 3.21 2.94 4.14
C LEU A 51 3.36 2.54 2.68
N HIS A 52 4.04 3.35 1.87
CA HIS A 52 4.30 3.04 0.46
C HIS A 52 5.14 1.77 0.30
N GLU A 53 6.11 1.55 1.19
CA GLU A 53 6.91 0.32 1.23
C GLU A 53 6.05 -0.90 1.56
N GLU A 54 5.15 -0.80 2.54
CA GLU A 54 4.25 -1.91 2.91
C GLU A 54 3.19 -2.18 1.82
N VAL A 55 2.69 -1.15 1.16
CA VAL A 55 1.82 -1.25 -0.02
C VAL A 55 2.51 -1.99 -1.14
N THR A 56 3.75 -1.62 -1.45
CA THR A 56 4.55 -2.28 -2.50
C THR A 56 4.74 -3.76 -2.20
N LYS A 57 5.02 -4.12 -0.94
CA LYS A 57 5.12 -5.52 -0.51
C LYS A 57 3.79 -6.27 -0.63
N ALA A 58 2.67 -5.64 -0.25
CA ALA A 58 1.36 -6.29 -0.25
C ALA A 58 0.76 -6.45 -1.65
N TRP A 59 0.92 -5.44 -2.51
CA TRP A 59 0.24 -5.31 -3.81
C TRP A 59 1.15 -5.59 -5.00
N GLY A 60 2.47 -5.67 -4.81
CA GLY A 60 3.43 -5.84 -5.92
C GLY A 60 3.20 -7.06 -6.80
N LYS A 61 2.58 -8.12 -6.27
CA LYS A 61 2.16 -9.31 -7.02
C LYS A 61 1.09 -9.04 -8.10
N TRP A 62 0.37 -7.92 -8.01
CA TRP A 62 -0.70 -7.56 -8.95
C TRP A 62 -0.31 -6.46 -9.93
N LEU A 63 0.82 -5.78 -9.70
CA LEU A 63 1.19 -4.57 -10.44
C LEU A 63 2.46 -4.80 -11.27
N PRO A 64 2.58 -4.17 -12.44
CA PRO A 64 3.81 -4.24 -13.24
C PRO A 64 4.96 -3.48 -12.53
N ALA A 65 6.20 -3.84 -12.87
CA ALA A 65 7.40 -3.33 -12.18
C ALA A 65 7.57 -1.80 -12.27
N ASP A 66 7.09 -1.17 -13.34
CA ASP A 66 7.13 0.28 -13.53
C ASP A 66 6.16 1.03 -12.60
N ALA A 67 5.05 0.40 -12.21
CA ALA A 67 4.09 0.95 -11.25
C ALA A 67 4.58 0.86 -9.79
N LEU A 68 5.64 0.10 -9.51
CA LEU A 68 6.22 -0.06 -8.16
C LEU A 68 7.37 0.90 -7.86
N LYS A 69 7.64 1.84 -8.77
CA LYS A 69 8.63 2.89 -8.53
C LYS A 69 8.18 3.76 -7.35
N PRO A 70 9.05 3.98 -6.35
CA PRO A 70 8.73 4.90 -5.25
C PRO A 70 8.43 6.30 -5.81
N LEU A 71 7.41 6.95 -5.25
CA LEU A 71 7.17 8.39 -5.40
C LEU A 71 8.21 9.19 -4.61
#